data_AF-A0A5D0HK34-F1
#
_entry.id   AF-A0A5D0HK34-F1
#
_cell.length_a   1.000
_cell.length_b   1.000
_cell.length_c   1.000
_cell.angle_alpha   90.00
_cell.angle_beta   90.00
_cell.angle_gamma   90.00
#
_symmetry.space_group_name_H-M   'P 1'
#
loop_
_entity.id
_entity.type
_entity.pdbx_description
1 polymer ?
#
loop_
_entity_poly.entity_id
_entity_poly.type
_entity_poly.pdbx_seq_one_letter_code
_entity_poly.pdbx_strand_id
1 'polypeptide(L)'
;MKYLRLIIIPIVAILIGLNISCERDDICAESTPTTPRLLIDLYDSENRENQKNAPRLLAFANVNGSDIAVAGYEGLNTQSSLVLPLRTDDNTSTFFLVKDATFDDENNLILAENNIDTLEVTYEREEVYVSRACGYKTIFKNINLEIVADSDNWLIGTPENLTENDTVENENATHFNFFH
;
A
#
# COMPACT_ATOMS: atom_id res chain seq x y z
N MET A 1 -42.78 -55.13 -5.47
CA MET A 1 -41.66 -54.49 -6.19
C MET A 1 -41.99 -53.19 -6.93
N LYS A 2 -43.25 -52.92 -7.36
CA LYS A 2 -43.61 -51.66 -8.06
C LYS A 2 -43.52 -50.40 -7.18
N TYR A 3 -43.91 -50.48 -5.90
CA TYR A 3 -43.89 -49.35 -4.96
C TYR A 3 -42.48 -48.90 -4.56
N LEU A 4 -41.50 -49.83 -4.58
CA LEU A 4 -40.09 -49.51 -4.27
C LEU A 4 -39.45 -48.66 -5.36
N ARG A 5 -39.83 -48.86 -6.63
CA ARG A 5 -39.38 -48.04 -7.76
C ARG A 5 -40.00 -46.64 -7.75
N LEU A 6 -41.23 -46.50 -7.25
CA LEU A 6 -41.94 -45.22 -7.12
C LEU A 6 -41.30 -44.28 -6.07
N ILE A 7 -40.62 -44.81 -5.06
CA ILE A 7 -39.94 -44.02 -4.01
C ILE A 7 -38.48 -43.70 -4.38
N ILE A 8 -37.80 -44.58 -5.12
CA ILE A 8 -36.39 -44.37 -5.52
C ILE A 8 -36.22 -43.21 -6.51
N ILE A 9 -37.14 -43.03 -7.46
CA ILE A 9 -37.06 -42.01 -8.51
C ILE A 9 -37.02 -40.57 -7.94
N PRO A 10 -37.93 -40.16 -7.03
CA PRO A 10 -37.88 -38.80 -6.47
C PRO A 10 -36.65 -38.56 -5.58
N ILE A 11 -36.14 -39.59 -4.88
CA ILE A 11 -34.93 -39.48 -4.05
C ILE A 11 -33.69 -39.25 -4.92
N VAL A 12 -33.57 -39.98 -6.03
CA VAL A 12 -32.48 -39.80 -6.99
C VAL A 12 -32.58 -38.43 -7.68
N ALA A 13 -33.79 -37.97 -8.01
CA ALA A 13 -33.99 -36.64 -8.59
C ALA A 13 -33.60 -35.51 -7.63
N ILE A 14 -33.89 -35.64 -6.33
CA ILE A 14 -33.48 -34.68 -5.29
C ILE A 14 -31.95 -34.68 -5.12
N LEU A 15 -31.31 -35.86 -5.09
CA LEU A 15 -29.85 -35.97 -4.98
C LEU A 15 -29.14 -35.34 -6.19
N ILE A 16 -29.69 -35.50 -7.40
CA ILE A 16 -29.17 -34.84 -8.60
C ILE A 16 -29.39 -33.32 -8.50
N GLY A 17 -30.58 -32.86 -8.10
CA GLY A 17 -30.91 -31.44 -7.96
C GLY A 17 -29.99 -30.67 -6.99
N LEU A 18 -29.59 -31.29 -5.88
CA LEU A 18 -28.68 -30.69 -4.90
C LEU A 18 -27.25 -30.48 -5.44
N ASN A 19 -26.83 -31.24 -6.47
CA ASN A 19 -25.51 -31.08 -7.08
C ASN A 19 -25.47 -30.02 -8.19
N ILE A 20 -26.63 -29.61 -8.74
CA ILE A 20 -26.71 -28.61 -9.82
C ILE A 20 -26.66 -27.17 -9.25
N SER A 21 -27.01 -27.00 -7.98
CA SER A 21 -27.03 -25.70 -7.29
C SER A 21 -25.71 -25.30 -6.63
N CYS A 22 -24.61 -26.02 -6.88
CA CYS A 22 -23.30 -25.65 -6.35
C CYS A 22 -22.66 -24.60 -7.28
N GLU A 23 -23.02 -23.34 -7.09
CA GLU A 23 -22.32 -22.21 -7.70
C GLU A 23 -20.99 -22.00 -6.96
N ARG A 24 -19.90 -21.85 -7.72
CA ARG A 24 -18.62 -21.45 -7.15
C ARG A 24 -18.76 -19.98 -6.74
N ASP A 25 -18.66 -19.71 -5.44
CA ASP A 25 -18.63 -18.36 -4.92
C ASP A 25 -17.40 -17.64 -5.47
N ASP A 26 -17.59 -16.70 -6.40
CA ASP A 26 -16.53 -15.93 -7.06
C ASP A 26 -16.06 -14.80 -6.12
N ILE A 27 -15.56 -15.18 -4.93
CA ILE A 27 -15.00 -14.30 -3.92
C ILE A 27 -13.47 -14.44 -3.87
N CYS A 28 -12.77 -13.33 -3.67
CA CYS A 28 -11.32 -13.36 -3.44
C CYS A 28 -11.01 -13.91 -2.05
N ALA A 29 -10.01 -14.78 -1.96
CA ALA A 29 -9.44 -15.16 -0.67
C ALA A 29 -8.67 -13.96 -0.08
N GLU A 30 -8.68 -13.81 1.25
CA GLU A 30 -7.93 -12.74 1.93
C GLU A 30 -6.42 -12.81 1.67
N SER A 31 -5.88 -14.00 1.43
CA SER A 31 -4.47 -14.20 1.09
C SER A 31 -4.12 -13.92 -0.37
N THR A 32 -5.08 -13.46 -1.17
CA THR A 32 -4.85 -13.17 -2.60
C THR A 32 -3.94 -11.95 -2.73
N PRO A 33 -2.85 -12.03 -3.51
CA PRO A 33 -1.99 -10.87 -3.74
C PRO A 33 -2.77 -9.71 -4.37
N THR A 34 -2.77 -8.56 -3.72
CA THR A 34 -3.33 -7.31 -4.20
C THR A 34 -2.24 -6.41 -4.79
N THR A 35 -2.64 -5.25 -5.32
CA THR A 35 -1.68 -4.19 -5.66
C THR A 35 -0.88 -3.82 -4.40
N PRO A 36 0.45 -3.97 -4.41
CA PRO A 36 1.28 -3.69 -3.25
C PRO A 36 1.42 -2.18 -3.02
N ARG A 37 1.66 -1.82 -1.77
CA ARG A 37 2.10 -0.48 -1.36
C ARG A 37 3.63 -0.44 -1.33
N LEU A 38 4.18 0.77 -1.25
CA LEU A 38 5.60 1.01 -1.10
C LEU A 38 5.97 0.97 0.39
N LEU A 39 6.79 -0.02 0.80
CA LEU A 39 7.29 -0.18 2.16
C LEU A 39 8.66 0.49 2.28
N ILE A 40 8.78 1.43 3.23
CA ILE A 40 10.00 2.20 3.47
C ILE A 40 10.35 2.09 4.95
N ASP A 41 11.59 1.76 5.29
CA ASP A 41 12.10 1.84 6.66
C ASP A 41 12.89 3.14 6.89
N LEU A 42 12.80 3.67 8.10
CA LEU A 42 13.51 4.88 8.52
C LEU A 42 14.74 4.55 9.36
N TYR A 43 15.89 5.04 8.93
CA TYR A 43 17.19 4.81 9.54
C TYR A 43 17.87 6.12 9.96
N ASP A 44 18.87 6.00 10.83
CA ASP A 44 19.68 7.14 11.23
C ASP A 44 20.66 7.54 10.12
N SER A 45 20.72 8.83 9.82
CA SER A 45 21.56 9.42 8.79
C SER A 45 23.06 9.38 9.11
N GLU A 46 23.44 9.41 10.39
CA GLU A 46 24.83 9.28 10.84
C GLU A 46 25.24 7.81 11.00
N ASN A 47 24.30 6.94 11.40
CA ASN A 47 24.51 5.50 11.54
C ASN A 47 23.42 4.67 10.84
N ARG A 48 23.65 4.40 9.55
CA ARG A 48 22.70 3.75 8.64
C ARG A 48 22.32 2.30 8.96
N GLU A 49 22.99 1.66 9.92
CA GLU A 49 22.63 0.32 10.41
C GLU A 49 21.55 0.36 11.50
N ASN A 50 21.29 1.54 12.08
CA ASN A 50 20.33 1.71 13.16
C ASN A 50 19.00 2.28 12.66
N GLN A 51 17.93 1.51 12.82
CA GLN A 51 16.58 2.01 12.56
C GLN A 51 16.24 3.15 13.52
N LYS A 52 15.70 4.24 13.00
CA LYS A 52 15.40 5.47 13.75
C LYS A 52 13.94 5.87 13.59
N ASN A 53 13.26 5.95 14.72
CA ASN A 53 11.88 6.39 14.81
C ASN A 53 11.71 7.86 14.41
N ALA A 54 10.71 8.16 13.58
CA ALA A 54 10.18 9.49 13.35
C ALA A 54 8.98 9.72 14.30
N PRO A 55 9.10 10.61 15.29
CA PRO A 55 7.99 10.97 16.16
C PRO A 55 6.91 11.75 15.40
N ARG A 56 5.64 11.53 15.78
CA ARG A 56 4.46 12.24 15.25
C ARG A 56 4.50 12.33 13.72
N LEU A 57 4.78 11.19 13.08
CA LEU A 57 4.92 11.13 11.63
C LEU A 57 3.55 11.33 10.98
N LEU A 58 3.47 12.32 10.10
CA LEU A 58 2.29 12.65 9.30
C LEU A 58 2.64 12.54 7.82
N ALA A 59 1.74 11.93 7.04
CA ALA A 59 1.93 11.78 5.61
C ALA A 59 0.66 12.11 4.82
N PHE A 60 0.82 12.81 3.72
CA PHE A 60 -0.24 13.08 2.74
C PHE A 60 0.19 12.62 1.36
N ALA A 61 -0.75 12.16 0.55
CA ALA A 61 -0.57 11.92 -0.87
C ALA A 61 -1.25 13.04 -1.68
N ASN A 62 -0.57 13.59 -2.67
CA ASN A 62 -1.19 14.49 -3.62
C ASN A 62 -1.88 13.69 -4.72
N VAL A 63 -3.21 13.82 -4.81
CA VAL A 63 -4.02 13.17 -5.84
C VAL A 63 -4.79 14.26 -6.59
N ASN A 64 -4.35 14.53 -7.83
CA ASN A 64 -4.97 15.51 -8.72
C ASN A 64 -5.13 16.91 -8.08
N GLY A 65 -4.12 17.35 -7.31
CA GLY A 65 -4.12 18.65 -6.63
C GLY A 65 -4.88 18.69 -5.30
N SER A 66 -5.38 17.55 -4.82
CA SER A 66 -5.93 17.41 -3.47
C SER A 66 -4.97 16.60 -2.60
N ASP A 67 -4.72 17.10 -1.38
CA ASP A 67 -3.92 16.38 -0.40
C ASP A 67 -4.81 15.45 0.42
N ILE A 68 -4.48 14.16 0.43
CA ILE A 68 -5.23 13.10 1.10
C ILE A 68 -4.34 12.47 2.15
N ALA A 69 -4.80 12.42 3.40
CA ALA A 69 -4.05 11.79 4.48
C ALA A 69 -3.79 10.30 4.19
N VAL A 70 -2.56 9.85 4.43
CA VAL A 70 -2.21 8.44 4.35
C VAL A 70 -2.60 7.77 5.67
N ALA A 71 -3.44 6.74 5.59
CA ALA A 71 -3.94 6.04 6.77
C ALA A 71 -2.78 5.44 7.60
N GLY A 72 -2.81 5.65 8.92
CA GLY A 72 -1.78 5.23 9.87
C GLY A 72 -0.69 6.27 10.14
N TYR A 73 -0.70 7.38 9.40
CA TYR A 73 0.28 8.47 9.49
C TYR A 73 -0.43 9.81 9.72
N GLU A 74 -1.17 9.92 10.81
CA GLU A 74 -1.96 11.12 11.17
C GLU A 74 -1.20 12.09 12.11
N GLY A 75 0.11 11.92 12.31
CA GLY A 75 0.89 12.81 13.19
C GLY A 75 0.67 12.57 14.69
N LEU A 76 0.05 11.44 15.05
CA LEU A 76 -0.27 11.08 16.44
C LEU A 76 0.69 10.05 17.03
N ASN A 77 1.37 9.29 16.17
CA ASN A 77 2.20 8.15 16.56
C ASN A 77 3.64 8.34 16.12
N THR A 78 4.53 7.67 16.84
CA THR A 78 5.93 7.48 16.43
C THR A 78 6.01 6.27 15.52
N GLN A 79 6.66 6.42 14.36
CA GLN A 79 6.76 5.38 13.35
C GLN A 79 8.22 5.13 12.96
N SER A 80 8.59 3.89 12.71
CA SER A 80 9.92 3.51 12.19
C SER A 80 9.89 3.14 10.71
N SER A 81 8.71 3.16 10.08
CA SER A 81 8.49 2.77 8.69
C SER A 81 7.29 3.50 8.08
N LEU A 82 7.29 3.65 6.76
CA LEU A 82 6.19 4.17 5.95
C LEU A 82 5.64 3.10 5.02
N VAL A 83 4.31 3.07 4.89
CA VAL A 83 3.60 2.22 3.95
C VAL A 83 2.74 3.12 3.06
N LEU A 84 3.25 3.44 1.87
CA LEU A 84 2.69 4.46 0.99
C LEU A 84 1.93 3.82 -0.19
N PRO A 85 0.64 4.14 -0.40
CA PRO A 85 -0.10 3.64 -1.55
C PRO A 85 0.30 4.38 -2.82
N LEU A 86 0.85 3.65 -3.80
CA LEU A 86 1.17 4.21 -5.11
C LEU A 86 -0.09 4.31 -6.00
N ARG A 87 -0.13 5.35 -6.83
CA ARG A 87 -1.21 5.59 -7.77
C ARG A 87 -1.22 4.54 -8.86
N THR A 88 -2.41 3.99 -9.13
CA THR A 88 -2.65 3.03 -10.22
C THR A 88 -3.24 3.69 -11.46
N ASP A 89 -3.58 4.98 -11.40
CA ASP A 89 -4.12 5.79 -12.49
C ASP A 89 -3.07 6.68 -13.16
N ASP A 90 -1.89 6.83 -12.55
CA ASP A 90 -0.77 7.66 -13.02
C ASP A 90 0.58 6.96 -12.79
N ASN A 91 1.63 7.41 -13.48
CA ASN A 91 3.00 6.89 -13.38
C ASN A 91 3.85 7.64 -12.34
N THR A 92 3.22 8.53 -11.57
CA THR A 92 3.87 9.33 -10.54
C THR A 92 2.98 9.40 -9.31
N SER A 93 3.58 9.28 -8.13
CA SER A 93 2.95 9.56 -6.85
C SER A 93 3.78 10.58 -6.10
N THR A 94 3.14 11.61 -5.54
CA THR A 94 3.80 12.63 -4.72
C THR A 94 3.26 12.54 -3.31
N PHE A 95 4.16 12.52 -2.33
CA PHE A 95 3.84 12.49 -0.91
C PHE A 95 4.47 13.66 -0.18
N PHE A 96 3.79 14.16 0.85
CA PHE A 96 4.30 15.15 1.78
C PHE A 96 4.50 14.49 3.13
N LEU A 97 5.71 14.55 3.67
CA LEU A 97 6.11 13.85 4.88
C LEU A 97 6.55 14.86 5.94
N VAL A 98 5.94 14.76 7.12
CA VAL A 98 6.16 15.69 8.24
C VAL A 98 6.55 14.89 9.47
N LYS A 99 7.73 15.20 10.02
CA LYS A 99 8.18 14.73 11.34
C LYS A 99 7.79 15.77 12.40
N ASP A 100 7.52 15.32 13.63
CA ASP A 100 7.15 16.18 14.75
C ASP A 100 5.87 17.02 14.53
N ALA A 101 4.92 16.47 13.75
CA ALA A 101 3.74 17.18 13.27
C ALA A 101 2.92 17.85 14.40
N THR A 102 2.79 19.18 14.37
CA THR A 102 2.06 19.97 15.37
C THR A 102 0.78 20.61 14.80
N PHE A 103 -0.29 20.56 15.58
CA PHE A 103 -1.64 20.95 15.17
C PHE A 103 -2.20 22.07 16.06
N ASP A 104 -3.07 22.90 15.50
CA ASP A 104 -3.83 23.91 16.25
C ASP A 104 -5.03 23.29 17.02
N ASP A 105 -5.76 24.13 17.75
CA ASP A 105 -6.95 23.72 18.52
C ASP A 105 -8.09 23.15 17.64
N GLU A 106 -8.05 23.40 16.34
CA GLU A 106 -9.01 22.92 15.34
C GLU A 106 -8.52 21.67 14.60
N ASN A 107 -7.37 21.11 14.99
CA ASN A 107 -6.66 19.99 14.37
C ASN A 107 -6.14 20.27 12.95
N ASN A 108 -5.88 21.53 12.59
CA ASN A 108 -5.17 21.86 11.36
C ASN A 108 -3.66 21.83 11.61
N LEU A 109 -2.90 21.37 10.61
CA LEU A 109 -1.43 21.39 10.67
C LEU A 109 -0.91 22.83 10.73
N ILE A 110 -0.08 23.15 11.72
CA ILE A 110 0.53 24.48 11.84
C ILE A 110 1.74 24.58 10.92
N LEU A 111 1.54 25.02 9.67
CA LEU A 111 2.61 25.02 8.64
C LEU A 111 3.89 25.76 9.06
N ALA A 112 3.79 26.82 9.87
CA ALA A 112 4.95 27.58 10.32
C ALA A 112 5.84 26.83 11.35
N GLU A 113 5.31 25.78 11.97
CA GLU A 113 6.00 24.99 13.00
C GLU A 113 6.45 23.63 12.49
N ASN A 114 6.08 23.27 11.26
CA ASN A 114 6.30 21.95 10.70
C ASN A 114 7.19 22.02 9.47
N ASN A 115 8.19 21.14 9.45
CA ASN A 115 9.05 20.94 8.30
C ASN A 115 8.46 19.83 7.42
N ILE A 116 8.20 20.15 6.15
CA ILE A 116 7.51 19.28 5.20
C ILE A 116 8.48 18.91 4.08
N ASP A 117 8.84 17.62 4.02
CA ASP A 117 9.61 17.09 2.92
C ASP A 117 8.68 16.52 1.85
N THR A 118 8.99 16.78 0.58
CA THR A 118 8.25 16.22 -0.55
C THR A 118 8.99 15.02 -1.13
N LEU A 119 8.28 13.90 -1.24
CA LEU A 119 8.75 12.68 -1.89
C LEU A 119 8.02 12.50 -3.22
N GLU A 120 8.77 12.48 -4.31
CA GLU A 120 8.27 12.13 -5.64
C GLU A 120 8.68 10.70 -5.99
N VAL A 121 7.72 9.90 -6.41
CA VAL A 121 7.91 8.50 -6.79
C VAL A 121 7.48 8.34 -8.24
N THR A 122 8.40 7.94 -9.12
CA THR A 122 8.13 7.66 -10.53
C THR A 122 8.30 6.19 -10.83
N TYR A 123 7.43 5.62 -11.66
CA TYR A 123 7.44 4.19 -11.96
C TYR A 123 6.69 3.88 -13.27
N GLU A 124 6.95 2.68 -13.79
CA GLU A 124 6.12 2.04 -14.80
C GLU A 124 5.10 1.11 -14.12
N ARG A 125 3.90 0.99 -14.70
CA ARG A 125 2.82 0.12 -14.19
C ARG A 125 2.64 -1.06 -15.11
N GLU A 126 2.49 -2.25 -14.52
CA GLU A 126 2.09 -3.47 -15.24
C GLU A 126 0.89 -4.12 -14.55
N GLU A 127 -0.16 -4.40 -15.32
CA GLU A 127 -1.34 -5.10 -14.82
C GLU A 127 -1.18 -6.61 -14.97
N VAL A 128 -1.32 -7.33 -13.85
CA VAL A 128 -1.22 -8.78 -13.78
C VAL A 128 -2.58 -9.36 -13.42
N TYR A 129 -3.11 -10.22 -14.29
CA TYR A 129 -4.36 -10.92 -14.02
C TYR A 129 -4.19 -11.92 -12.87
N VAL A 130 -5.06 -11.83 -11.88
CA VAL A 130 -5.05 -12.68 -10.70
C VAL A 130 -6.05 -13.82 -10.84
N SER A 131 -7.34 -13.49 -10.99
CA SER A 131 -8.41 -14.48 -11.18
C SER A 131 -9.70 -13.82 -11.65
N ARG A 132 -10.73 -14.62 -11.97
CA ARG A 132 -12.04 -14.09 -12.36
C ARG A 132 -12.68 -13.29 -11.22
N ALA A 133 -12.54 -13.77 -10.00
CA ALA A 133 -13.06 -13.13 -8.80
C ALA A 133 -12.28 -11.85 -8.44
N CYS A 134 -10.97 -11.83 -8.72
CA CYS A 134 -10.05 -10.79 -8.22
C CYS A 134 -9.56 -9.80 -9.26
N GLY A 135 -9.88 -10.03 -10.53
CA GLY A 135 -9.49 -9.15 -11.61
C GLY A 135 -7.96 -9.06 -11.74
N TYR A 136 -7.48 -7.83 -11.84
CA TYR A 136 -6.07 -7.50 -12.05
C TYR A 136 -5.50 -6.80 -10.82
N LYS A 137 -4.22 -7.05 -10.56
CA LYS A 137 -3.41 -6.21 -9.67
C LYS A 137 -2.41 -5.43 -10.50
N THR A 138 -1.95 -4.29 -9.97
CA THR A 138 -0.86 -3.53 -10.57
C THR A 138 0.44 -3.88 -9.85
N ILE A 139 1.51 -4.09 -10.60
CA ILE A 139 2.88 -4.11 -10.08
C ILE A 139 3.61 -2.87 -10.62
N PHE A 140 4.58 -2.38 -9.86
CA PHE A 140 5.33 -1.18 -10.22
C PHE A 140 6.77 -1.55 -10.56
N LYS A 141 7.26 -1.10 -11.71
CA LYS A 141 8.61 -1.40 -12.23
C LYS A 141 9.41 -0.13 -12.43
N ASN A 142 10.74 -0.26 -12.48
CA ASN A 142 11.65 0.87 -12.66
C ASN A 142 11.36 2.00 -11.66
N ILE A 143 11.08 1.63 -10.41
CA ILE A 143 10.68 2.58 -9.38
C ILE A 143 11.88 3.45 -9.00
N ASN A 144 11.65 4.76 -9.00
CA ASN A 144 12.64 5.76 -8.61
C ASN A 144 12.00 6.72 -7.61
N LEU A 145 12.70 6.97 -6.51
CA LEU A 145 12.27 7.83 -5.41
C LEU A 145 13.21 9.04 -5.35
N GLU A 146 12.63 10.23 -5.37
CA GLU A 146 13.34 11.50 -5.27
C GLU A 146 12.80 12.30 -4.09
N ILE A 147 13.70 12.70 -3.19
CA ILE A 147 13.39 13.68 -2.14
C ILE A 147 13.63 15.05 -2.76
N VAL A 148 12.57 15.85 -2.86
CA VAL A 148 12.66 17.20 -3.44
C VAL A 148 13.44 18.09 -2.48
N ALA A 149 14.56 18.62 -2.96
CA ALA A 149 15.42 19.48 -2.17
C ALA A 149 14.74 20.81 -1.83
N ASP A 150 14.79 21.20 -0.56
CA ASP A 150 14.36 22.49 -0.04
C ASP A 150 15.44 23.11 0.87
N SER A 151 15.09 24.15 1.62
CA SER A 151 16.03 24.87 2.49
C SER A 151 16.40 24.14 3.78
N ASP A 152 15.61 23.14 4.18
CA ASP A 152 15.71 22.46 5.47
C ASP A 152 15.16 21.02 5.41
N ASN A 153 15.63 20.16 4.51
CA ASN A 153 15.10 18.79 4.48
C ASN A 153 15.45 18.00 5.74
N TRP A 154 14.48 17.28 6.31
CA TRP A 154 14.73 16.39 7.44
C TRP A 154 15.10 14.96 7.02
N LEU A 155 14.69 14.55 5.82
CA LEU A 155 15.17 13.37 5.11
C LEU A 155 16.49 13.72 4.42
N ILE A 156 17.51 12.90 4.67
CA ILE A 156 18.89 13.21 4.32
C ILE A 156 19.44 12.16 3.35
N GLY A 157 20.05 12.63 2.27
CA GLY A 157 20.75 11.79 1.31
C GLY A 157 19.82 11.10 0.32
N THR A 158 20.30 10.02 -0.28
CA THR A 158 19.58 9.28 -1.32
C THR A 158 18.89 8.07 -0.73
N PRO A 159 17.62 7.80 -1.08
CA PRO A 159 16.96 6.54 -0.75
C PRO A 159 17.80 5.34 -1.18
N GLU A 160 17.95 4.37 -0.28
CA GLU A 160 18.59 3.09 -0.60
C GLU A 160 17.54 2.12 -1.12
N ASN A 161 17.72 1.61 -2.34
CA ASN A 161 16.83 0.62 -2.94
C ASN A 161 17.24 -0.80 -2.51
N LEU A 162 16.30 -1.54 -1.92
CA LEU A 162 16.46 -2.92 -1.50
C LEU A 162 15.77 -3.93 -2.45
N THR A 163 15.03 -3.44 -3.44
CA THR A 163 14.28 -4.30 -4.36
C THR A 163 15.17 -4.88 -5.46
N GLU A 164 14.82 -6.09 -5.92
CA GLU A 164 15.44 -6.66 -7.12
C GLU A 164 14.85 -6.00 -8.37
N ASN A 165 15.70 -5.46 -9.24
CA ASN A 165 15.32 -4.79 -10.49
C ASN A 165 14.30 -3.65 -10.31
N ASP A 166 14.42 -2.89 -9.21
CA ASP A 166 13.61 -1.68 -8.99
C ASP A 166 12.10 -1.94 -9.10
N THR A 167 11.62 -3.06 -8.53
CA THR A 167 10.26 -3.55 -8.69
C THR A 167 9.54 -3.73 -7.36
N VAL A 168 8.28 -3.29 -7.30
CA VAL A 168 7.36 -3.46 -6.18
C VAL A 168 6.17 -4.32 -6.63
N GLU A 169 6.20 -5.60 -6.27
CA GLU A 169 5.23 -6.62 -6.72
C GLU A 169 4.47 -7.34 -5.58
N ASN A 170 4.95 -7.19 -4.35
CA ASN A 170 4.38 -7.74 -3.12
C ASN A 170 4.77 -6.85 -1.90
N GLU A 171 4.25 -7.17 -0.70
CA GLU A 171 4.55 -6.43 0.55
C GLU A 171 5.34 -7.31 1.55
N ASN A 172 6.12 -8.28 1.08
CA ASN A 172 6.78 -9.27 1.94
C ASN A 172 8.03 -8.74 2.65
N ALA A 173 8.65 -7.69 2.11
CA ALA A 173 9.87 -7.08 2.61
C ALA A 173 9.89 -5.58 2.32
N THR A 174 10.74 -4.85 3.04
CA THR A 174 10.98 -3.43 2.80
C THR A 174 11.57 -3.21 1.42
N HIS A 175 11.08 -2.18 0.73
CA HIS A 175 11.53 -1.82 -0.61
C HIS A 175 12.65 -0.78 -0.59
N PHE A 176 12.56 0.21 0.31
CA PHE A 176 13.54 1.29 0.40
C PHE A 176 13.90 1.64 1.84
N ASN A 177 15.13 2.09 2.07
CA ASN A 177 15.51 2.75 3.32
C ASN A 177 15.67 4.25 3.10
N PHE A 178 15.11 5.03 4.02
CA PHE A 178 15.27 6.48 4.11
C PHE A 178 16.09 6.82 5.35
N PHE A 179 16.79 7.95 5.32
CA PHE A 179 17.68 8.36 6.41
C PHE A 179 17.30 9.74 6.97
N HIS A 180 17.39 9.92 8.29
CA HIS A 180 17.11 11.20 8.99
C HIS A 180 17.84 11.36 10.33
#